data_AF-A0A2H1WXX6-F1
#
_entry.id   AF-A0A2H1WXX6-F1
#
_cell.length_a   1.000
_cell.length_b   1.000
_cell.length_c   1.000
_cell.angle_alpha   90.00
_cell.angle_beta   90.00
_cell.angle_gamma   90.00
#
_symmetry.space_group_name_H-M   'P 1'
#
loop_
_entity.id
_entity.type
_entity.pdbx_description
1 polymer ?
#
loop_
_entity_poly.entity_id
_entity_poly.type
_entity_poly.pdbx_seq_one_letter_code
_entity_poly.pdbx_strand_id
1 'polypeptide(L)'
;TGRECKATHHCVSKVWPNINHAEDTDSICKICTDMVQQARDQLQSNETQEELKEVFEGSCKLIPIKVVASECMRLADDFVPELVETLASQMNPQQVCSVAGLCNSARIDEMLEE
;
A
#
# COMPACT_ATOMS: atom_id res chain seq x y z
N THR A 1 2.23 10.69 -16.28
CA THR A 1 1.31 9.98 -15.34
C THR A 1 0.73 10.94 -14.31
N GLY A 2 -0.26 10.51 -13.51
CA GLY A 2 -0.85 11.36 -12.44
C GLY A 2 0.18 11.95 -11.46
N ARG A 3 1.33 11.28 -11.30
CA ARG A 3 2.49 11.75 -10.52
C ARG A 3 3.16 12.99 -11.11
N GLU A 4 3.30 13.04 -12.44
CA GLU A 4 3.95 14.16 -13.15
C GLU A 4 3.07 15.42 -13.14
N CYS A 5 1.74 15.25 -13.17
CA CYS A 5 0.78 16.35 -13.14
C CYS A 5 0.32 16.75 -11.72
N LYS A 6 0.92 16.18 -10.66
CA LYS A 6 0.49 16.35 -9.25
C LYS A 6 -0.99 16.00 -8.99
N ALA A 7 -1.58 15.16 -9.82
CA ALA A 7 -2.98 14.75 -9.73
C ALA A 7 -3.19 13.45 -8.94
N THR A 8 -2.12 12.87 -8.39
CA THR A 8 -2.12 11.53 -7.76
C THR A 8 -3.27 11.33 -6.76
N HIS A 9 -3.54 12.29 -5.87
CA HIS A 9 -4.64 12.17 -4.89
C HIS A 9 -6.03 12.03 -5.54
N HIS A 10 -6.29 12.82 -6.60
CA HIS A 10 -7.53 12.70 -7.37
C HIS A 10 -7.59 11.37 -8.10
N CYS A 11 -6.48 10.95 -8.72
CA CYS A 11 -6.42 9.70 -9.46
C CYS A 11 -6.63 8.46 -8.56
N VAL A 12 -5.98 8.41 -7.39
CA VAL A 12 -6.15 7.35 -6.39
C VAL A 12 -7.62 7.17 -6.00
N SER A 13 -8.31 8.27 -5.70
CA SER A 13 -9.64 8.22 -5.11
C SER A 13 -10.80 8.15 -6.12
N LYS A 14 -10.62 8.67 -7.34
CA LYS A 14 -11.72 8.86 -8.31
C LYS A 14 -11.53 8.13 -9.62
N VAL A 15 -10.29 7.90 -10.03
CA VAL A 15 -10.01 7.38 -11.37
C VAL A 15 -9.65 5.90 -11.28
N TRP A 16 -8.58 5.56 -10.56
CA TRP A 16 -8.00 4.22 -10.58
C TRP A 16 -8.93 3.09 -10.13
N PRO A 17 -9.79 3.25 -9.11
CA PRO A 17 -10.74 2.19 -8.74
C PRO A 17 -11.76 1.84 -9.83
N ASN A 18 -11.93 2.72 -10.83
CA ASN A 18 -12.89 2.59 -11.92
C ASN A 18 -12.22 2.25 -13.26
N ILE A 19 -10.90 2.05 -13.28
CA ILE A 19 -10.19 1.65 -14.49
C ILE A 19 -10.30 0.13 -14.65
N ASN A 20 -10.75 -0.31 -15.83
CA ASN A 20 -10.57 -1.70 -16.22
C ASN A 20 -9.12 -1.88 -16.69
N HIS A 21 -8.33 -2.59 -15.89
CA HIS A 21 -6.98 -2.98 -16.25
C HIS A 21 -7.07 -4.11 -17.28
N ALA A 22 -6.61 -3.87 -18.50
CA ALA A 22 -6.47 -4.94 -19.48
C ALA A 22 -5.49 -5.99 -18.95
N GLU A 23 -5.76 -7.25 -19.27
CA GLU A 23 -4.89 -8.36 -18.90
C GLU A 23 -3.56 -8.21 -19.65
N ASP A 24 -2.47 -8.20 -18.88
CA ASP A 24 -1.11 -8.09 -19.36
C ASP A 24 -0.36 -9.34 -18.89
N THR A 25 0.15 -10.11 -19.85
CA THR A 25 0.82 -11.39 -19.62
C THR A 25 2.34 -11.28 -19.56
N ASP A 26 2.89 -10.06 -19.61
CA ASP A 26 4.31 -9.82 -19.67
C ASP A 26 4.99 -10.21 -18.36
N SER A 27 6.24 -10.67 -18.48
CA SER A 27 7.01 -11.13 -17.31
C SER A 27 7.24 -10.01 -16.29
N ILE A 28 7.43 -8.77 -16.75
CA ILE A 28 7.62 -7.59 -15.90
C ILE A 28 6.34 -7.22 -15.16
N CYS A 29 5.19 -7.26 -15.84
CA CYS A 29 3.91 -7.04 -15.20
C CYS A 29 3.68 -8.08 -14.10
N LYS A 30 3.91 -9.36 -14.41
CA LYS A 30 3.77 -10.44 -13.43
C LYS A 30 4.67 -10.27 -12.21
N ILE A 31 5.96 -9.97 -12.41
CA ILE A 31 6.91 -9.71 -11.31
C ILE A 31 6.40 -8.56 -10.44
N CYS A 32 5.94 -7.46 -11.05
CA CYS A 32 5.39 -6.34 -10.31
C CYS A 32 4.17 -6.77 -9.48
N THR A 33 3.20 -7.48 -10.08
CA THR A 33 1.98 -7.87 -9.38
C THR A 33 2.28 -8.83 -8.23
N ASP A 34 3.23 -9.75 -8.42
CA ASP A 34 3.66 -10.68 -7.37
C ASP A 34 4.36 -9.92 -6.22
N MET A 35 5.20 -8.94 -6.53
CA MET A 35 5.84 -8.10 -5.51
C MET A 35 4.83 -7.27 -4.70
N VAL A 36 3.84 -6.66 -5.37
CA VAL A 36 2.80 -5.87 -4.69
C VAL A 36 1.91 -6.76 -3.83
N GLN A 37 1.56 -7.95 -4.33
CA GLN A 37 0.80 -8.94 -3.56
C GLN A 37 1.57 -9.40 -2.32
N GLN A 38 2.85 -9.73 -2.45
CA GLN A 38 3.71 -10.08 -1.30
C GLN A 38 3.80 -8.94 -0.29
N ALA A 39 3.98 -7.71 -0.73
CA ALA A 39 4.03 -6.55 0.16
C ALA A 39 2.70 -6.36 0.91
N ARG A 40 1.57 -6.55 0.22
CA ARG A 40 0.24 -6.49 0.82
C ARG A 40 0.04 -7.60 1.85
N ASP A 41 0.40 -8.84 1.52
CA ASP A 41 0.23 -9.98 2.40
C ASP A 41 1.12 -9.87 3.64
N GLN A 42 2.36 -9.41 3.47
CA GLN A 42 3.27 -9.13 4.58
C GLN A 42 2.70 -8.05 5.49
N LEU A 43 2.16 -6.96 4.94
CA LEU A 43 1.54 -5.90 5.71
C LEU A 43 0.34 -6.40 6.53
N GLN A 44 -0.44 -7.34 5.99
CA GLN A 44 -1.56 -7.96 6.67
C GLN A 44 -1.16 -9.06 7.66
N SER A 45 0.12 -9.46 7.69
CA SER A 45 0.60 -10.49 8.61
C SER A 45 0.48 -10.05 10.07
N ASN A 46 0.16 -10.99 10.95
CA ASN A 46 0.09 -10.70 12.39
C ASN A 46 1.42 -10.17 12.94
N GLU A 47 2.54 -10.66 12.41
CA GLU A 47 3.89 -10.21 12.78
C GLU A 47 4.09 -8.73 12.48
N THR A 48 3.85 -8.28 11.24
CA THR A 48 4.00 -6.86 10.89
C THR A 48 2.99 -5.97 11.62
N GLN A 49 1.78 -6.44 11.88
CA GLN A 49 0.82 -5.71 12.71
C GLN A 49 1.31 -5.54 14.15
N GLU A 50 1.91 -6.57 14.74
CA GLU A 50 2.48 -6.54 16.08
C GLU A 50 3.69 -5.59 16.14
N GLU A 51 4.59 -5.65 15.16
CA GLU A 51 5.73 -4.72 15.04
C GLU A 51 5.26 -3.25 14.95
N LEU A 52 4.26 -2.96 14.13
CA LEU A 52 3.69 -1.61 14.03
C LEU A 52 3.10 -1.16 15.36
N LYS A 53 2.36 -2.04 16.02
CA LYS A 53 1.77 -1.78 17.33
C LYS A 53 2.84 -1.48 18.39
N GLU A 54 3.90 -2.26 18.46
CA GLU A 54 5.01 -2.01 19.39
C GLU A 54 5.65 -0.63 19.19
N VAL A 55 5.75 -0.16 17.95
CA VAL A 55 6.25 1.20 17.64
C VAL A 55 5.31 2.28 18.19
N PHE A 56 3.99 2.13 18.01
CA PHE A 56 3.01 3.07 18.56
C PHE A 56 3.01 3.05 20.09
N GLU A 57 2.99 1.87 20.70
CA GLU A 57 3.05 1.71 22.16
C GLU A 57 4.34 2.28 22.76
N GLY A 58 5.48 2.07 22.09
CA GLY A 58 6.77 2.66 22.46
C GLY A 58 6.69 4.18 22.51
N SER A 59 6.01 4.79 21.53
CA SER A 59 5.77 6.23 21.49
C SER A 59 4.83 6.70 22.61
N CYS A 60 3.77 5.93 22.92
CA CYS A 60 2.86 6.21 24.02
C CYS A 60 3.56 6.22 25.39
N LYS A 61 4.57 5.37 25.59
CA LYS A 61 5.37 5.30 26.83
C LYS A 61 6.23 6.55 27.08
N LEU A 62 6.46 7.38 26.07
CA LEU A 62 7.17 8.66 26.22
C LEU A 62 6.28 9.79 26.77
N ILE A 63 4.97 9.57 26.86
CA ILE A 63 4.02 10.57 27.34
C ILE A 63 4.10 10.66 28.88
N PRO A 64 4.47 11.83 29.46
CA PRO A 64 4.66 11.96 30.91
C PRO A 64 3.35 11.96 31.71
N ILE A 65 2.22 12.26 31.05
CA ILE A 65 0.90 12.31 31.67
C ILE A 65 0.28 10.91 31.60
N LYS A 66 0.24 10.21 32.74
CA LYS A 66 -0.21 8.79 32.81
C LYS A 66 -1.58 8.52 32.19
N VAL A 67 -2.55 9.41 32.39
CA VAL A 67 -3.91 9.25 31.84
C VAL A 67 -3.87 9.30 30.31
N VAL A 68 -3.08 10.20 29.74
CA VAL A 68 -2.92 10.33 28.29
C VAL A 68 -2.11 9.16 27.71
N ALA A 69 -1.07 8.71 28.41
CA ALA A 69 -0.32 7.51 28.02
C ALA A 69 -1.22 6.28 27.95
N SER A 70 -2.08 6.08 28.95
CA SER A 70 -3.03 4.95 28.98
C SER A 70 -4.03 5.01 27.82
N GLU A 71 -4.57 6.19 27.50
CA GLU A 71 -5.48 6.33 26.37
C GLU A 71 -4.75 6.13 25.03
N CYS A 72 -3.51 6.60 24.91
CA CYS A 72 -2.67 6.37 23.73
C CYS A 72 -2.44 4.88 23.47
N MET A 73 -2.14 4.09 24.52
CA MET A 73 -1.97 2.64 24.38
C MET A 73 -3.24 1.97 23.84
N ARG A 74 -4.40 2.33 24.39
CA ARG A 74 -5.70 1.82 23.93
C ARG A 74 -5.98 2.20 22.47
N LEU A 75 -5.63 3.43 22.08
CA LEU A 75 -5.75 3.87 20.70
C LEU A 75 -4.79 3.13 19.77
N ALA A 76 -3.57 2.82 20.20
CA ALA A 76 -2.64 2.01 19.42
C ALA A 76 -3.18 0.60 19.16
N ASP A 77 -3.80 -0.02 20.17
CA ASP A 77 -4.47 -1.32 20.05
C ASP A 77 -5.56 -1.32 18.97
N ASP A 78 -6.41 -0.29 18.98
CA ASP A 78 -7.57 -0.19 18.10
C ASP A 78 -7.19 0.29 16.68
N PHE A 79 -6.22 1.22 16.58
CA PHE A 79 -5.92 1.92 15.33
C PHE A 79 -5.04 1.11 14.37
N VAL A 80 -4.12 0.30 14.89
CA VAL A 80 -3.17 -0.43 14.04
C VAL A 80 -3.85 -1.40 13.08
N PRO A 81 -4.85 -2.22 13.51
CA PRO A 81 -5.60 -3.07 12.59
C PRO A 81 -6.31 -2.27 11.49
N GLU A 82 -6.97 -1.16 11.85
CA GLU A 82 -7.69 -0.30 10.89
C GLU A 82 -6.73 0.37 9.89
N LEU A 83 -5.56 0.82 10.37
CA LEU A 83 -4.50 1.40 9.53
C LEU A 83 -4.02 0.37 8.50
N VAL A 84 -3.73 -0.85 8.95
CA VAL A 84 -3.22 -1.93 8.10
C VAL A 84 -4.26 -2.34 7.07
N GLU A 85 -5.53 -2.49 7.47
CA GLU A 85 -6.63 -2.78 6.55
C GLU A 85 -6.79 -1.68 5.50
N THR A 86 -6.74 -0.42 5.93
CA THR A 86 -6.84 0.74 5.03
C THR A 86 -5.71 0.77 4.01
N LEU A 87 -4.47 0.50 4.44
CA LEU A 87 -3.32 0.45 3.54
C LEU A 87 -3.40 -0.72 2.57
N ALA A 88 -3.70 -1.92 3.07
CA ALA A 88 -3.81 -3.12 2.24
C ALA A 88 -4.94 -3.01 1.20
N SER A 89 -6.06 -2.35 1.53
CA SER A 89 -7.17 -2.12 0.60
C SER A 89 -6.81 -1.26 -0.61
N GLN A 90 -5.77 -0.41 -0.48
CA GLN A 90 -5.28 0.43 -1.56
C GLN A 90 -4.18 -0.21 -2.40
N MET A 91 -3.72 -1.42 -2.05
CA MET A 91 -2.63 -2.13 -2.70
C MET A 91 -3.12 -3.19 -3.71
N ASN A 92 -4.13 -2.86 -4.52
CA ASN A 92 -4.52 -3.74 -5.63
C ASN A 92 -3.33 -3.90 -6.60
N PRO A 93 -2.79 -5.13 -6.82
CA PRO A 93 -1.56 -5.30 -7.60
C PRO A 93 -1.66 -4.78 -9.04
N GLN A 94 -2.74 -5.08 -9.75
CA GLN A 94 -2.94 -4.65 -11.13
C GLN A 94 -2.98 -3.12 -11.24
N GLN A 95 -3.68 -2.48 -10.30
CA GLN A 95 -3.79 -1.04 -10.24
C GLN A 95 -2.44 -0.38 -9.96
N VAL A 96 -1.73 -0.84 -8.93
CA VAL A 96 -0.42 -0.30 -8.54
C VAL A 96 0.59 -0.46 -9.68
N CYS A 97 0.65 -1.63 -10.31
CA CYS A 97 1.60 -1.92 -11.38
C CYS A 97 1.29 -1.19 -12.69
N SER A 98 0.01 -1.03 -13.03
CA SER A 98 -0.39 -0.20 -14.19
C SER A 98 -0.01 1.27 -13.97
N VAL A 99 -0.22 1.80 -12.75
CA VAL A 99 0.15 3.18 -12.40
C VAL A 99 1.66 3.38 -12.39
N ALA A 100 2.41 2.37 -11.94
CA ALA A 100 3.87 2.37 -12.00
C ALA A 100 4.41 2.31 -13.43
N GLY A 101 3.57 1.97 -14.42
CA GLY A 101 3.97 1.79 -15.81
C GLY A 101 4.75 0.51 -16.04
N LEU A 102 4.51 -0.51 -15.20
CA LEU A 102 5.11 -1.84 -15.29
C LEU A 102 4.14 -2.89 -15.85
N CYS A 103 2.85 -2.54 -15.94
CA CYS A 103 1.85 -3.27 -16.71
C CYS A 103 1.21 -2.31 -17.73
N ASN A 104 0.80 -2.83 -18.89
CA ASN A 104 0.15 -2.14 -19.99
C ASN A 104 0.98 -0.93 -20.47
N SER A 105 2.28 -1.14 -20.67
CA SER A 105 3.27 -0.08 -20.87
C SER A 105 4.06 -0.31 -22.13
N ALA A 106 3.69 0.38 -23.21
CA ALA A 106 4.38 0.28 -24.51
C ALA A 106 5.91 0.40 -24.42
N ARG A 107 6.41 1.21 -23.48
CA ARG A 107 7.86 1.33 -23.24
C ARG A 107 8.47 0.05 -22.69
N ILE A 108 7.79 -0.65 -21.79
CA ILE A 108 8.26 -1.94 -21.27
C ILE A 108 8.15 -3.00 -22.36
N ASP A 109 7.07 -3.00 -23.14
CA ASP A 109 6.87 -3.92 -24.26
C ASP A 109 8.03 -3.80 -25.27
N GLU A 110 8.38 -2.57 -25.68
CA GLU A 110 9.54 -2.29 -26.54
C GLU A 110 10.85 -2.84 -25.95
N MET A 111 11.07 -2.66 -24.64
CA MET A 111 12.28 -3.14 -23.96
C MET A 111 12.36 -4.68 -23.85
N LEU A 112 11.23 -5.39 -23.97
CA LEU A 112 11.18 -6.85 -23.91
C LEU A 112 11.37 -7.51 -25.28
N GLU A 113 11.14 -6.75 -26.36
CA GLU A 113 11.35 -7.19 -27.75
C GLU A 113 12.81 -7.04 -28.23
N GLU A 114 13.61 -6.20 -27.54
CA GLU A 114 15.06 -6.03 -27.75
C GLU A 114 15.92 -7.15 -27.12
#